data_AF-A0A4Z2BJN1-F1
#
_entry.id   AF-A0A4Z2BJN1-F1
#
_cell.length_a   1.000
_cell.length_b   1.000
_cell.length_c   1.000
_cell.angle_alpha   90.00
_cell.angle_beta   90.00
_cell.angle_gamma   90.00
#
_symmetry.space_group_name_H-M   'P 1'
#
loop_
_entity.id
_entity.type
_entity.pdbx_description
1 polymer ?
#
loop_
_entity_poly.entity_id
_entity_poly.type
_entity_poly.pdbx_seq_one_letter_code
_entity_poly.pdbx_strand_id
1 'polypeptide(L)'
;MYRHMEKHNYESAAEAIQAVRDNKLHAFIWDSAVLEFEASQKCDLVTTGELFFRSGFGIGMRKDSPWKQNVSLAILSSHENGFMEDLDKTWVRYQECDSRSNAPATLTFENMAGVFMLVAGGIAAGIFLIFIEIAYKRHKDARRKQMQLAFAAVNVWRKNLQPSSSLETQDDRKSGRAEPDPKKKASFRSISTSLASSIKRRRSSKDTFPCVLNCACLFQLVKAAF
;
A
#
# COMPACT_ATOMS: atom_id res chain seq x y z
N MET A 1 -26.88 -13.32 30.31
CA MET A 1 -25.90 -14.41 30.13
C MET A 1 -26.48 -15.77 30.52
N TYR A 2 -26.65 -16.09 31.82
CA TYR A 2 -27.14 -17.40 32.31
C TYR A 2 -28.27 -18.06 31.49
N ARG A 3 -29.43 -17.37 31.33
CA ARG A 3 -30.60 -17.87 30.56
C ARG A 3 -30.34 -18.24 29.08
N HIS A 4 -29.21 -17.80 28.51
CA HIS A 4 -28.78 -18.19 27.17
C HIS A 4 -27.92 -19.46 27.21
N MET A 5 -27.03 -19.58 28.19
CA MET A 5 -26.19 -20.77 28.40
C MET A 5 -27.04 -21.99 28.77
N GLU A 6 -28.03 -21.81 29.65
CA GLU A 6 -28.98 -22.84 30.10
C GLU A 6 -29.64 -23.63 28.95
N LYS A 7 -29.84 -23.00 27.78
CA LYS A 7 -30.43 -23.63 26.59
C LYS A 7 -29.43 -24.33 25.67
N HIS A 8 -28.14 -24.14 25.90
CA HIS A 8 -27.03 -24.64 25.06
C HIS A 8 -25.97 -25.37 25.91
N ASN A 9 -26.37 -25.91 27.06
CA ASN A 9 -25.53 -26.76 27.88
C ASN A 9 -25.31 -28.11 27.18
N TYR A 10 -24.13 -28.68 27.38
CA TYR A 10 -23.75 -30.03 26.95
C TYR A 10 -23.52 -30.88 28.20
N GLU A 11 -23.89 -32.16 28.15
CA GLU A 11 -23.73 -33.10 29.27
C GLU A 11 -22.26 -33.50 29.48
N SER A 12 -21.43 -33.43 28.43
CA SER A 12 -20.03 -33.82 28.45
C SER A 12 -19.12 -32.76 27.84
N ALA A 13 -17.99 -32.49 28.50
CA ALA A 13 -16.95 -31.60 27.98
C ALA A 13 -16.40 -32.07 26.63
N ALA A 14 -16.27 -33.39 26.42
CA ALA A 14 -15.77 -33.94 25.15
C ALA A 14 -16.69 -33.63 23.96
N GLU A 15 -18.01 -33.66 24.17
CA GLU A 15 -19.01 -33.30 23.16
C GLU A 15 -18.98 -31.80 22.88
N ALA A 16 -18.86 -30.96 23.92
CA ALA A 16 -18.73 -29.51 23.77
C ALA A 16 -17.47 -29.12 22.98
N ILE A 17 -16.32 -29.74 23.28
CA ILE A 17 -15.06 -29.51 22.56
C ILE A 17 -15.18 -29.93 21.09
N GLN A 18 -15.85 -31.04 20.79
CA GLN A 18 -16.15 -31.44 19.41
C GLN A 18 -17.09 -30.45 18.73
N ALA A 19 -18.14 -29.97 19.40
CA ALA A 19 -19.05 -28.96 18.87
C ALA A 19 -18.37 -27.61 18.56
N VAL A 20 -17.33 -27.23 19.32
CA VAL A 20 -16.48 -26.06 19.00
C VAL A 20 -15.65 -26.33 17.74
N ARG A 21 -14.98 -27.49 17.65
CA ARG A 21 -14.20 -27.88 16.45
C ARG A 21 -15.07 -27.96 15.18
N ASP A 22 -16.32 -28.41 15.32
CA ASP A 22 -17.31 -28.48 14.25
C ASP A 22 -17.92 -27.11 13.86
N ASN A 23 -17.52 -26.01 14.50
CA ASN A 23 -18.12 -24.67 14.36
C ASN A 23 -19.64 -24.61 14.70
N LYS A 24 -20.16 -25.59 15.46
CA LYS A 24 -21.54 -25.60 15.98
C LYS A 24 -21.67 -24.72 17.23
N LEU A 25 -20.59 -24.60 18.01
CA LEU A 25 -20.51 -23.78 19.21
C LEU A 25 -19.35 -22.78 19.07
N HIS A 26 -19.65 -21.47 19.19
CA HIS A 26 -18.64 -20.42 19.01
C HIS A 26 -17.67 -20.25 20.19
N ALA A 27 -18.10 -20.60 21.40
CA ALA A 27 -17.29 -20.47 22.62
C ALA A 27 -17.76 -21.49 23.66
N PHE A 28 -16.80 -22.08 24.37
CA PHE A 28 -17.04 -23.00 25.47
C PHE A 28 -16.30 -22.49 26.72
N ILE A 29 -16.98 -22.53 27.87
CA ILE A 29 -16.45 -22.04 29.16
C ILE A 29 -16.30 -23.25 30.07
N TRP A 30 -15.07 -23.53 30.50
CA TRP A 30 -14.74 -24.69 31.33
C TRP A 30 -13.46 -24.43 32.14
N ASP A 31 -13.07 -25.38 33.00
CA ASP A 31 -11.83 -25.33 33.78
C ASP A 31 -10.59 -25.18 32.88
N SER A 32 -9.70 -24.25 33.28
CA SER A 32 -8.54 -23.86 32.46
C SER A 32 -7.58 -25.02 32.20
N ALA A 33 -7.33 -25.90 33.17
CA ALA A 33 -6.43 -27.03 33.02
C ALA A 33 -6.85 -28.00 31.90
N VAL A 34 -8.15 -28.22 31.72
CA VAL A 34 -8.68 -29.09 30.65
C VAL A 34 -8.58 -28.39 29.28
N LEU A 35 -8.89 -27.09 29.24
CA LEU A 35 -8.83 -26.31 28.00
C LEU A 35 -7.40 -26.06 27.52
N GLU A 36 -6.45 -25.80 28.43
CA GLU A 36 -5.02 -25.64 28.13
C GLU A 36 -4.43 -26.95 27.59
N PHE A 37 -4.81 -28.10 28.14
CA PHE A 37 -4.44 -29.43 27.63
C PHE A 37 -5.02 -29.75 26.24
N GLU A 38 -6.30 -29.45 25.99
CA GLU A 38 -6.91 -29.71 24.67
C GLU A 38 -6.40 -28.74 23.58
N ALA A 39 -6.01 -27.52 23.96
CA ALA A 39 -5.36 -26.55 23.08
C ALA A 39 -3.88 -26.91 22.81
N SER A 40 -3.16 -27.48 23.79
CA SER A 40 -1.77 -27.94 23.61
C SER A 40 -1.69 -29.23 22.79
N GLN A 41 -2.67 -30.13 22.92
CA GLN A 41 -2.74 -31.36 22.13
C GLN A 41 -3.14 -31.13 20.67
N LYS A 42 -4.05 -30.19 20.39
CA LYS A 42 -4.49 -29.85 19.02
C LYS A 42 -4.57 -28.35 18.83
N CYS A 43 -3.64 -27.82 18.04
CA CYS A 43 -3.45 -26.40 17.78
C CYS A 43 -4.57 -25.73 16.94
N ASP A 44 -5.72 -26.38 16.80
CA ASP A 44 -6.92 -25.86 16.14
C ASP A 44 -7.76 -24.97 17.08
N LEU A 45 -7.53 -25.09 18.40
CA LEU A 45 -8.25 -24.38 19.45
C LEU A 45 -7.30 -23.44 20.21
N VAL A 46 -7.82 -22.30 20.66
CA VAL A 46 -7.09 -21.35 21.50
C VAL A 46 -7.92 -20.96 22.72
N THR A 47 -7.28 -20.89 23.89
CA THR A 47 -7.88 -20.32 25.10
C THR A 47 -7.78 -18.79 25.03
N THR A 48 -8.81 -18.07 25.50
CA THR A 48 -8.85 -16.60 25.44
C THR A 48 -9.60 -16.04 26.64
N GLY A 49 -9.11 -14.92 27.18
CA GLY A 49 -9.70 -14.21 28.32
C GLY A 49 -8.88 -14.31 29.61
N GLU A 50 -9.35 -13.65 30.67
CA GLU A 50 -8.75 -13.71 32.01
C GLU A 50 -9.43 -14.79 32.86
N LEU A 51 -8.69 -15.42 33.78
CA LEU A 51 -9.22 -16.34 34.80
C LEU A 51 -10.11 -15.60 35.82
N PHE A 52 -11.41 -15.53 35.51
CA PHE A 52 -12.44 -14.89 36.34
C PHE A 52 -12.83 -15.70 37.58
N PHE A 53 -12.56 -17.01 37.62
CA PHE A 53 -12.85 -17.88 38.76
C PHE A 53 -11.65 -18.76 39.09
N ARG A 54 -10.92 -18.40 40.15
CA ARG A 54 -9.75 -19.15 40.62
C ARG A 54 -10.17 -20.16 41.68
N SER A 55 -10.30 -21.42 41.28
CA SER A 55 -10.49 -22.58 42.16
C SER A 55 -9.39 -23.62 41.90
N GLY A 56 -9.21 -24.55 42.85
CA GLY A 56 -8.22 -25.62 42.74
C GLY A 56 -8.84 -26.99 43.02
N PHE A 57 -8.25 -28.02 42.41
CA PHE A 57 -8.63 -29.42 42.64
C PHE A 57 -8.15 -29.91 44.01
N GLY A 58 -8.85 -30.88 44.60
CA GLY A 58 -8.51 -31.45 45.90
C GLY A 58 -9.11 -32.83 46.14
N ILE A 59 -8.52 -33.58 47.07
CA ILE A 59 -8.95 -34.95 47.38
C ILE A 59 -10.05 -34.94 48.45
N GLY A 60 -11.24 -35.40 48.09
CA GLY A 60 -12.39 -35.52 49.00
C GLY A 60 -12.29 -36.74 49.93
N MET A 61 -12.55 -36.53 51.22
CA MET A 61 -12.61 -37.59 52.24
C MET A 61 -13.79 -37.35 53.20
N ARG A 62 -14.26 -38.41 53.88
CA ARG A 62 -15.23 -38.25 54.99
C ARG A 62 -14.62 -37.38 56.10
N LYS A 63 -15.45 -36.56 56.77
CA LYS A 63 -15.03 -35.53 57.74
C LYS A 63 -14.05 -36.05 58.79
N ASP A 64 -14.34 -37.24 59.33
CA ASP A 64 -13.61 -37.90 60.41
C ASP A 64 -12.67 -39.02 59.93
N SER A 65 -12.19 -38.93 58.69
CA SER A 65 -11.19 -39.86 58.14
C SER A 65 -9.84 -39.68 58.83
N PRO A 66 -9.23 -40.74 59.42
CA PRO A 66 -7.91 -40.64 60.07
C PRO A 66 -6.80 -40.31 59.06
N TRP A 67 -7.02 -40.59 57.77
CA TRP A 67 -6.06 -40.34 56.70
C TRP A 67 -5.94 -38.87 56.30
N LYS A 68 -6.90 -38.03 56.68
CA LYS A 68 -6.99 -36.63 56.23
C LYS A 68 -5.68 -35.88 56.46
N GLN A 69 -5.14 -35.96 57.68
CA GLN A 69 -3.92 -35.24 58.06
C GLN A 69 -2.69 -35.74 57.28
N ASN A 70 -2.54 -37.07 57.17
CA ASN A 70 -1.39 -37.69 56.51
C ASN A 70 -1.38 -37.38 55.00
N VAL A 71 -2.54 -37.40 54.34
CA VAL A 71 -2.68 -37.05 52.92
C VAL A 71 -2.38 -35.57 52.68
N SER A 72 -2.88 -34.66 53.53
CA SER A 72 -2.57 -33.22 53.41
C SER A 72 -1.08 -32.92 53.59
N LEU A 73 -0.40 -33.58 54.53
CA LEU A 73 1.04 -33.44 54.71
C LEU A 73 1.85 -34.03 53.53
N ALA A 74 1.41 -35.16 52.98
CA ALA A 74 2.04 -35.75 51.80
C ALA A 74 1.93 -34.82 50.57
N ILE A 75 0.75 -34.24 50.32
CA ILE A 75 0.55 -33.27 49.23
C ILE A 75 1.45 -32.04 49.40
N LEU A 76 1.59 -31.52 50.62
CA LEU A 76 2.48 -30.39 50.90
C LEU A 76 3.93 -30.74 50.56
N SER A 77 4.42 -31.89 51.02
CA SER A 77 5.78 -32.37 50.73
C SER A 77 6.01 -32.62 49.24
N SER A 78 5.00 -33.11 48.50
CA SER A 78 5.03 -33.25 47.03
C SER A 78 5.01 -31.92 46.26
N HIS A 79 4.65 -30.82 46.91
CA HIS A 79 4.74 -29.48 46.32
C HIS A 79 6.06 -28.78 46.71
N GLU A 80 6.61 -29.06 47.88
CA GLU A 80 7.93 -28.57 48.32
C GLU A 80 9.09 -29.24 47.57
N ASN A 81 8.96 -30.52 47.21
CA ASN A 81 10.00 -31.27 46.52
C ASN A 81 9.97 -31.18 44.98
N GLY A 82 9.04 -30.42 44.40
CA GLY A 82 8.89 -30.24 42.95
C GLY A 82 8.16 -31.36 42.20
N PHE A 83 7.77 -32.46 42.85
CA PHE A 83 7.15 -33.62 42.18
C PHE A 83 5.85 -33.27 41.42
N MET A 84 5.08 -32.29 41.90
CA MET A 84 3.89 -31.80 41.20
C MET A 84 4.24 -31.09 39.87
N GLU A 85 5.38 -30.41 39.78
CA GLU A 85 5.84 -29.73 38.56
C GLU A 85 6.32 -30.74 37.50
N ASP A 86 7.00 -31.81 37.93
CA ASP A 86 7.36 -32.94 37.05
C ASP A 86 6.13 -33.62 36.45
N LEU A 87 5.03 -33.73 37.22
CA LEU A 87 3.76 -34.27 36.73
C LEU A 87 3.08 -33.33 35.73
N ASP A 88 2.99 -32.03 36.00
CA ASP A 88 2.44 -31.03 35.06
C ASP A 88 3.19 -31.06 33.72
N LYS A 89 4.52 -31.06 33.78
CA LYS A 89 5.39 -31.11 32.60
C LYS A 89 5.22 -32.41 31.81
N THR A 90 5.08 -33.55 32.50
CA THR A 90 4.96 -34.87 31.87
C THR A 90 3.59 -35.08 31.22
N TRP A 91 2.51 -34.64 31.86
CA TRP A 91 1.14 -34.99 31.47
C TRP A 91 0.34 -33.86 30.81
N VAL A 92 0.60 -32.59 31.17
CA VAL A 92 -0.19 -31.43 30.68
C VAL A 92 0.55 -30.70 29.55
N ARG A 93 1.86 -30.50 29.70
CA ARG A 93 2.70 -29.72 28.76
C ARG A 93 3.56 -30.59 27.84
N TYR A 94 3.07 -31.77 27.47
CA TYR A 94 3.81 -32.70 26.61
C TYR A 94 4.10 -32.14 25.21
N GLN A 95 3.18 -31.34 24.66
CA GLN A 95 3.31 -30.77 23.32
C GLN A 95 3.05 -29.28 23.35
N GLU A 96 4.11 -28.49 23.15
CA GLU A 96 3.97 -27.07 22.88
C GLU A 96 3.46 -26.92 21.46
N CYS A 97 2.18 -26.55 21.34
CA CYS A 97 1.67 -25.90 20.14
C CYS A 97 2.45 -24.59 19.96
N ASP A 98 3.57 -24.70 19.25
CA ASP A 98 4.42 -23.59 18.86
C ASP A 98 3.51 -22.48 18.34
N SER A 99 3.57 -21.32 19.00
CA SER A 99 2.70 -20.19 18.71
C SER A 99 3.16 -19.49 17.43
N ARG A 100 2.97 -20.23 16.33
CA ARG A 100 2.48 -19.72 15.06
C ARG A 100 1.15 -18.99 15.31
N SER A 101 1.28 -17.83 15.97
CA SER A 101 0.55 -16.63 15.60
C SER A 101 0.31 -16.70 14.10
N ASN A 102 -0.95 -16.92 13.72
CA ASN A 102 -1.38 -17.33 12.37
C ASN A 102 -0.46 -16.71 11.32
N ALA A 103 0.53 -17.47 10.83
CA ALA A 103 1.78 -16.88 10.31
C ALA A 103 1.42 -15.77 9.31
N PRO A 104 1.69 -14.48 9.60
CA PRO A 104 0.75 -13.37 9.36
C PRO A 104 0.19 -13.33 7.93
N ALA A 105 -0.93 -14.02 7.75
CA ALA A 105 -1.51 -14.43 6.45
C ALA A 105 -0.45 -14.67 5.35
N THR A 106 0.62 -15.41 5.68
CA THR A 106 1.79 -15.74 4.84
C THR A 106 2.39 -14.58 4.04
N LEU A 107 2.22 -13.32 4.47
CA LEU A 107 2.63 -12.13 3.69
C LEU A 107 2.10 -12.17 2.23
N THR A 108 0.94 -12.81 2.02
CA THR A 108 0.43 -13.14 0.68
C THR A 108 -0.04 -11.91 -0.10
N PHE A 109 -0.26 -12.11 -1.40
CA PHE A 109 -0.59 -11.10 -2.41
C PHE A 109 -1.60 -10.03 -1.97
N GLU A 110 -2.55 -10.38 -1.10
CA GLU A 110 -3.58 -9.50 -0.56
C GLU A 110 -2.99 -8.29 0.21
N ASN A 111 -1.94 -8.49 1.01
CA ASN A 111 -1.26 -7.40 1.72
C ASN A 111 -0.43 -6.51 0.79
N MET A 112 -0.01 -7.02 -0.37
CA MET A 112 0.67 -6.26 -1.42
C MET A 112 -0.28 -5.68 -2.48
N ALA A 113 -1.57 -5.99 -2.41
CA ALA A 113 -2.58 -5.53 -3.38
C ALA A 113 -2.65 -3.99 -3.46
N GLY A 114 -2.41 -3.29 -2.34
CA GLY A 114 -2.34 -1.82 -2.32
C GLY A 114 -1.30 -1.24 -3.29
N VAL A 115 -0.13 -1.88 -3.41
CA VAL A 115 0.93 -1.43 -4.34
C VAL A 115 0.51 -1.66 -5.79
N PHE A 116 -0.07 -2.82 -6.10
CA PHE A 116 -0.57 -3.13 -7.44
C PHE A 116 -1.72 -2.19 -7.85
N MET A 117 -2.63 -1.86 -6.94
CA MET A 117 -3.73 -0.92 -7.17
C MET A 117 -3.23 0.52 -7.41
N LEU A 118 -2.20 0.97 -6.68
CA LEU A 118 -1.56 2.27 -6.93
C LEU A 118 -0.89 2.34 -8.32
N VAL A 119 -0.17 1.28 -8.73
CA VAL A 119 0.46 1.20 -10.04
C VAL A 119 -0.59 1.19 -11.16
N ALA A 120 -1.64 0.37 -11.03
CA ALA A 120 -2.73 0.30 -12.01
C ALA A 120 -3.48 1.64 -12.12
N GLY A 121 -3.78 2.29 -11.00
CA GLY A 121 -4.39 3.62 -10.95
C GLY A 121 -3.53 4.70 -11.60
N GLY A 122 -2.21 4.67 -11.36
CA GLY A 122 -1.25 5.58 -11.99
C GLY A 122 -1.20 5.44 -13.51
N ILE A 123 -1.23 4.21 -14.03
CA ILE A 123 -1.29 3.94 -15.48
C ILE A 123 -2.60 4.47 -16.08
N ALA A 124 -3.75 4.18 -15.45
CA ALA A 124 -5.05 4.64 -15.91
C ALA A 124 -5.16 6.17 -15.93
N ALA A 125 -4.72 6.84 -14.86
CA ALA A 125 -4.68 8.30 -14.77
C ALA A 125 -3.73 8.91 -15.81
N GLY A 126 -2.57 8.30 -16.06
CA GLY A 126 -1.63 8.73 -17.09
C GLY A 126 -2.24 8.69 -18.50
N ILE A 127 -2.92 7.60 -18.86
CA ILE A 127 -3.62 7.46 -20.15
C ILE A 127 -4.72 8.52 -20.29
N PHE A 128 -5.48 8.76 -19.21
CA PHE A 128 -6.55 9.77 -19.20
C PHE A 128 -6.01 11.20 -19.42
N LEU A 129 -4.93 11.58 -18.74
CA LEU A 129 -4.28 12.88 -18.91
C LEU A 129 -3.73 13.08 -20.34
N ILE A 130 -3.14 12.03 -20.94
CA ILE A 130 -2.69 12.06 -22.34
C ILE A 130 -3.87 12.34 -23.28
N PHE A 131 -5.01 11.69 -23.06
CA PHE A 131 -6.21 11.87 -23.89
C PHE A 131 -6.76 13.29 -23.80
N ILE A 132 -6.83 13.87 -22.60
CA ILE A 132 -7.24 15.26 -22.36
C ILE A 132 -6.30 16.24 -23.08
N GLU A 133 -4.99 16.08 -22.94
CA GLU A 133 -4.00 16.97 -23.55
C GLU A 133 -4.07 16.95 -25.08
N ILE A 134 -4.29 15.77 -25.69
CA ILE A 134 -4.49 15.63 -27.14
C ILE A 134 -5.79 16.32 -27.58
N ALA A 135 -6.89 16.14 -26.86
CA ALA A 135 -8.17 16.78 -27.16
C ALA A 135 -8.06 18.32 -27.07
N TYR A 136 -7.43 18.83 -26.01
CA TYR A 136 -7.23 20.26 -25.80
C TYR A 136 -6.35 20.90 -26.87
N LYS A 137 -5.23 20.25 -27.23
CA LYS A 137 -4.37 20.67 -28.37
C LYS A 137 -5.13 20.68 -29.68
N ARG A 138 -5.84 19.59 -30.03
CA ARG A 138 -6.63 19.52 -31.28
C ARG A 138 -7.70 20.62 -31.36
N HIS A 139 -8.41 20.90 -30.27
CA HIS A 139 -9.42 21.96 -30.24
C HIS A 139 -8.79 23.36 -30.37
N LYS A 140 -7.64 23.60 -29.71
CA LYS A 140 -6.89 24.87 -29.83
C LYS A 140 -6.35 25.06 -31.25
N ASP A 141 -5.81 24.02 -31.87
CA ASP A 141 -5.25 24.08 -33.22
C ASP A 141 -6.35 24.23 -34.29
N ALA A 142 -7.52 23.61 -34.10
CA ALA A 142 -8.69 23.86 -34.93
C ALA A 142 -9.12 25.33 -34.88
N ARG A 143 -9.20 25.94 -33.67
CA ARG A 143 -9.47 27.38 -33.53
C ARG A 143 -8.38 28.26 -34.14
N ARG A 144 -7.10 27.91 -34.00
CA ARG A 144 -5.99 28.64 -34.67
C ARG A 144 -6.14 28.61 -36.20
N LYS A 145 -6.43 27.44 -36.79
CA LYS A 145 -6.63 27.29 -38.24
C LYS A 145 -7.82 28.12 -38.75
N GLN A 146 -8.94 28.10 -38.04
CA GLN A 146 -10.10 28.95 -38.32
C GLN A 146 -9.71 30.45 -38.32
N MET A 147 -9.01 30.91 -37.28
CA MET A 147 -8.56 32.31 -37.15
C MET A 147 -7.59 32.72 -38.29
N GLN A 148 -6.67 31.83 -38.68
CA GLN A 148 -5.73 32.06 -39.78
C GLN A 148 -6.44 32.15 -41.14
N LEU A 149 -7.43 31.30 -41.41
CA LEU A 149 -8.23 31.35 -42.63
C LEU A 149 -9.08 32.64 -42.70
N ALA A 150 -9.68 33.05 -41.58
CA ALA A 150 -10.42 34.31 -41.50
C ALA A 150 -9.50 35.52 -41.74
N PHE A 151 -8.31 35.55 -41.12
CA PHE A 151 -7.33 36.63 -41.33
C PHE A 151 -6.79 36.66 -42.78
N ALA A 152 -6.55 35.49 -43.38
CA ALA A 152 -6.16 35.38 -44.78
C ALA A 152 -7.25 35.93 -45.73
N ALA A 153 -8.52 35.56 -45.51
CA ALA A 153 -9.65 36.07 -46.29
C ALA A 153 -9.80 37.60 -46.18
N VAL A 154 -9.68 38.16 -44.97
CA VAL A 154 -9.71 39.62 -44.73
C VAL A 154 -8.55 40.33 -45.44
N ASN A 155 -7.35 39.75 -45.45
CA ASN A 155 -6.20 40.34 -46.15
C ASN A 155 -6.32 40.29 -47.68
N VAL A 156 -6.98 39.27 -48.24
CA VAL A 156 -7.29 39.20 -49.69
C VAL A 156 -8.37 40.22 -50.04
N TRP A 157 -9.44 40.32 -49.25
CA TRP A 157 -10.50 41.31 -49.46
C TRP A 157 -9.96 42.75 -49.40
N ARG A 158 -9.10 43.06 -48.42
CA ARG A 158 -8.43 44.36 -48.30
C ARG A 158 -7.63 44.74 -49.55
N LYS A 159 -6.95 43.78 -50.20
CA LYS A 159 -6.19 44.02 -51.43
C LYS A 159 -7.10 44.31 -52.64
N ASN A 160 -8.24 43.64 -52.73
CA ASN A 160 -9.21 43.85 -53.81
C ASN A 160 -10.05 45.13 -53.65
N LEU A 161 -10.08 45.74 -52.45
CA LEU A 161 -10.76 47.02 -52.19
C LEU A 161 -9.91 48.27 -52.48
N GLN A 162 -8.68 48.13 -52.98
CA GLN A 162 -7.86 49.26 -53.45
C GLN A 162 -7.63 49.20 -54.97
N PRO A 163 -8.61 49.63 -55.80
CA PRO A 163 -8.32 50.04 -57.16
C PRO A 163 -7.52 51.36 -57.13
N SER A 164 -6.27 51.28 -57.57
CA SER A 164 -5.41 52.37 -58.06
C SER A 164 -5.76 53.82 -57.66
N SER A 165 -5.00 54.36 -56.70
CA SER A 165 -4.63 55.78 -56.71
C SER A 165 -3.14 55.92 -56.43
N SER A 166 -2.35 56.04 -57.49
CA SER A 166 -0.92 56.32 -57.44
C SER A 166 -0.65 57.74 -56.95
N LEU A 167 0.14 57.90 -55.88
CA LEU A 167 0.96 59.09 -55.65
C LEU A 167 2.01 58.82 -54.55
N GLU A 168 3.28 59.11 -54.84
CA GLU A 168 4.41 58.99 -53.93
C GLU A 168 4.63 60.28 -53.13
N THR A 169 4.77 60.17 -51.81
CA THR A 169 5.61 61.00 -50.90
C THR A 169 5.54 60.30 -49.52
N GLN A 170 6.59 59.81 -48.85
CA GLN A 170 7.82 60.47 -48.36
C GLN A 170 7.52 61.66 -47.43
N ASP A 171 8.03 61.82 -46.20
CA ASP A 171 9.01 61.07 -45.34
C ASP A 171 8.33 60.82 -43.96
N ASP A 172 8.79 59.92 -43.07
CA ASP A 172 9.71 60.33 -42.01
C ASP A 172 10.50 59.14 -41.39
N ARG A 173 11.79 59.36 -41.14
CA ARG A 173 12.75 58.38 -40.56
C ARG A 173 12.47 58.09 -39.09
N LYS A 174 12.62 56.84 -38.61
CA LYS A 174 13.89 56.19 -38.16
C LYS A 174 13.55 54.73 -37.77
N SER A 175 14.43 53.71 -37.76
CA SER A 175 15.87 53.58 -38.01
C SER A 175 16.23 52.11 -38.33
N GLY A 176 17.48 51.81 -38.76
CA GLY A 176 18.07 50.45 -38.71
C GLY A 176 17.51 49.43 -39.72
N ARG A 177 17.81 49.53 -41.02
CA ARG A 177 19.05 49.08 -41.71
C ARG A 177 19.08 47.57 -42.02
N ALA A 178 19.24 47.27 -43.30
CA ALA A 178 19.14 45.92 -43.89
C ALA A 178 20.40 45.04 -43.74
N GLU A 179 20.23 43.78 -44.16
CA GLU A 179 21.18 42.78 -44.69
C GLU A 179 22.53 43.30 -45.26
N PRO A 180 23.61 42.47 -45.35
CA PRO A 180 23.54 41.09 -45.87
C PRO A 180 24.45 40.01 -45.22
N ASP A 181 24.20 38.75 -45.56
CA ASP A 181 25.21 37.66 -45.58
C ASP A 181 26.42 38.07 -46.47
N PRO A 182 27.70 37.64 -46.24
CA PRO A 182 28.01 36.20 -46.16
C PRO A 182 29.37 35.76 -45.50
N LYS A 183 29.63 34.44 -45.60
CA LYS A 183 30.95 33.74 -45.78
C LYS A 183 31.92 33.50 -44.60
N LYS A 184 32.32 32.22 -44.53
CA LYS A 184 33.47 31.63 -43.81
C LYS A 184 34.84 32.08 -44.36
N LYS A 185 35.86 32.16 -43.48
CA LYS A 185 37.22 31.53 -43.53
C LYS A 185 38.07 32.15 -42.39
N ALA A 186 38.62 31.44 -41.40
CA ALA A 186 39.57 30.31 -41.36
C ALA A 186 41.07 30.72 -41.34
N SER A 187 41.77 30.41 -40.25
CA SER A 187 43.24 30.31 -40.09
C SER A 187 43.51 29.42 -38.85
N PHE A 188 44.07 28.19 -38.96
CA PHE A 188 45.51 27.82 -38.96
C PHE A 188 46.27 28.31 -37.72
N ARG A 189 47.03 27.53 -36.92
CA ARG A 189 47.75 26.22 -37.01
C ARG A 189 47.70 25.47 -35.63
N SER A 190 48.13 24.22 -35.38
CA SER A 190 48.35 22.98 -36.17
C SER A 190 48.84 21.78 -35.30
N ILE A 191 48.73 20.52 -35.79
CA ILE A 191 49.51 19.28 -35.43
C ILE A 191 49.05 18.41 -34.22
N SER A 192 48.73 17.13 -34.54
CA SER A 192 48.75 15.87 -33.73
C SER A 192 47.85 15.73 -32.47
N THR A 193 47.32 14.57 -32.07
CA THR A 193 47.39 13.17 -32.61
C THR A 193 46.16 12.34 -32.16
N SER A 194 45.76 11.36 -32.98
CA SER A 194 45.11 10.06 -32.64
C SER A 194 43.89 9.94 -31.69
N LEU A 195 42.90 9.20 -32.22
CA LEU A 195 42.04 8.19 -31.54
C LEU A 195 40.73 8.58 -30.81
N ALA A 196 39.77 7.65 -30.98
CA ALA A 196 38.66 7.25 -30.08
C ALA A 196 37.27 7.94 -30.13
N SER A 197 36.30 7.08 -30.48
CA SER A 197 34.89 6.98 -30.00
C SER A 197 33.89 8.16 -30.07
N SER A 198 32.86 7.93 -30.89
CA SER A 198 31.59 8.68 -30.93
C SER A 198 30.82 8.69 -29.61
N ILE A 199 30.56 9.87 -29.03
CA ILE A 199 29.40 10.14 -28.15
C ILE A 199 28.78 11.49 -28.55
N LYS A 200 27.67 11.45 -29.29
CA LYS A 200 27.01 12.67 -29.81
C LYS A 200 26.03 13.29 -28.80
N ARG A 201 26.54 13.99 -27.79
CA ARG A 201 25.75 14.98 -27.06
C ARG A 201 25.43 16.15 -28.00
N ARG A 202 24.14 16.44 -28.23
CA ARG A 202 23.68 17.80 -28.56
C ARG A 202 22.52 18.20 -27.66
N ARG A 203 22.86 18.92 -26.60
CA ARG A 203 21.97 19.83 -25.88
C ARG A 203 21.73 21.03 -26.82
N SER A 204 20.50 21.24 -27.27
CA SER A 204 20.09 22.51 -27.90
C SER A 204 19.24 23.28 -26.90
N SER A 205 19.57 24.55 -26.70
CA SER A 205 19.01 25.37 -25.62
C SER A 205 17.89 26.26 -26.13
N LYS A 206 16.72 26.13 -25.50
CA LYS A 206 15.66 27.13 -25.30
C LYS A 206 15.13 27.86 -26.55
N ASP A 207 13.82 27.72 -26.75
CA ASP A 207 12.97 28.90 -26.90
C ASP A 207 11.64 28.74 -26.14
N THR A 208 11.46 29.65 -25.17
CA THR A 208 10.22 30.29 -24.69
C THR A 208 8.96 29.46 -24.34
N PHE A 209 8.65 29.46 -23.04
CA PHE A 209 7.44 28.96 -22.36
C PHE A 209 6.14 29.72 -22.75
N PRO A 210 4.92 29.19 -22.46
CA PRO A 210 4.41 29.09 -21.08
C PRO A 210 4.09 27.65 -20.61
N CYS A 211 5.01 27.05 -19.86
CA CYS A 211 4.68 25.94 -18.94
C CYS A 211 4.26 26.55 -17.59
N VAL A 212 3.05 27.10 -17.50
CA VAL A 212 2.51 27.66 -16.26
C VAL A 212 1.08 27.16 -16.03
N LEU A 213 0.94 25.85 -15.83
CA LEU A 213 0.13 25.24 -14.77
C LEU A 213 0.43 23.72 -14.69
N ASN A 214 0.40 23.18 -13.48
CA ASN A 214 0.31 21.76 -13.11
C ASN A 214 1.51 20.79 -13.19
N CYS A 215 2.63 21.04 -13.88
CA CYS A 215 3.82 20.18 -13.66
C CYS A 215 4.38 20.26 -12.23
N ALA A 216 4.34 21.44 -11.61
CA ALA A 216 4.73 21.61 -10.21
C ALA A 216 3.69 21.02 -9.22
N CYS A 217 2.42 20.99 -9.60
CA CYS A 217 1.33 20.47 -8.74
C CYS A 217 1.37 18.94 -8.67
N LEU A 218 1.62 18.26 -9.80
CA LEU A 218 1.73 16.80 -9.84
C LEU A 218 2.89 16.27 -8.99
N PHE A 219 4.02 16.98 -8.96
CA PHE A 219 5.19 16.60 -8.17
C PHE A 219 5.04 16.87 -6.67
N GLN A 220 4.19 17.82 -6.28
CA GLN A 220 3.84 18.08 -4.88
C GLN A 220 2.82 17.07 -4.35
N LEU A 221 1.81 16.69 -5.15
CA LEU A 221 0.82 15.68 -4.74
C LEU A 221 1.44 14.30 -4.47
N VAL A 222 2.41 13.86 -5.28
CA VAL A 222 3.13 12.59 -5.04
C VAL A 222 4.01 12.66 -3.79
N LYS A 223 4.50 13.85 -3.42
CA LYS A 223 5.35 14.06 -2.24
C LYS A 223 4.58 14.37 -0.94
N ALA A 224 3.26 14.48 -1.02
CA ALA A 224 2.36 14.55 0.13
C ALA A 224 1.69 13.20 0.44
N ALA A 225 1.98 12.15 -0.35
CA ALA A 225 1.40 10.81 -0.23
C ALA A 225 2.42 9.74 0.20
N PHE A 226 3.64 10.15 0.56
CA PHE A 226 4.75 9.33 1.07
C PHE A 226 5.52 10.10 2.14
#